data_AF-A0A7V1V6A0-F1
#
_entry.id   AF-A0A7V1V6A0-F1
#
_cell.length_a   1.000
_cell.length_b   1.000
_cell.length_c   1.000
_cell.angle_alpha   90.00
_cell.angle_beta   90.00
_cell.angle_gamma   90.00
#
_symmetry.space_group_name_H-M   'P 1'
#
loop_
_entity.id
_entity.type
_entity.pdbx_description
1 polymer ?
#
loop_
_entity_poly.entity_id
_entity_poly.type
_entity_poly.pdbx_seq_one_letter_code
_entity_poly.pdbx_strand_id
1 'polypeptide(L)'
;MLAPLATHLAAIKRRLLIIGVTIAAACVMTFLYAGPLIEWFKRPFSDELIFYGPTEALFAAIKISFLAGVVLSLPVILYQGWKFLEPALLPREQRWAVPLFCLAAAFFALGLVFCNLVILPLVIKFFVSFGMERDLTPQLSVGTFVDFNVKFMLVFGFAFEVPLVLTLLTRIGVISADMLARYRKHAVLAALIVSAIVTPDATLFTMLLMAVPLMVLYELGILGARLFGRRTTGQPPEASTPGAVSVGTAGQRVRGVVFCLLPFVFPASDALAGDLPQLQTPAPHGRGVVPMFAPSIQAIAVGKDQTVYAGSFGAGLFRSSDRGATWESAQHGLRDPFILCLTVAPDGTVYAGTFRAGIFRSRDRGHTWEALNAGLKRLEVKSLLLANSQVYAGTGDGVYVLGEKAASWSSVTKGLEDTLVHTLVIGADRTLYAGTSGKGVLRYKTGTADSKWTRLREGLVDHEGLIENFIRVLAMDKEQSLYAGTFDGGLYRSQDKGATWKHISRALPNDSIRAVVVNDRGLFVGTGRGIFKTVDQGRQWMPVNNGLTELSIQSMVDSGDGTLYAGTNFGAFRSDDDGKSWVGISAGLTPPAQ
;
A
#
# COMPACT_ATOMS: atom_id res chain seq x y z
N MET A 1 5.22 1.96 37.62
CA MET A 1 4.45 1.04 36.75
C MET A 1 5.23 0.48 35.55
N LEU A 2 6.50 0.86 35.28
CA LEU A 2 7.27 0.41 34.10
C LEU A 2 7.99 -0.95 34.24
N ALA A 3 8.28 -1.39 35.47
CA ALA A 3 9.02 -2.64 35.71
C ALA A 3 8.36 -3.92 35.14
N PRO A 4 7.02 -4.14 35.23
CA PRO A 4 6.40 -5.36 34.72
C PRO A 4 6.40 -5.43 33.17
N LEU A 5 6.21 -4.29 32.51
CA LEU A 5 6.16 -4.19 31.04
C LEU A 5 7.53 -4.47 30.40
N ALA A 6 8.61 -3.93 31.00
CA ALA A 6 9.97 -4.20 30.56
C ALA A 6 10.34 -5.69 30.68
N THR A 7 9.92 -6.36 31.75
CA THR A 7 10.14 -7.81 31.94
C THR A 7 9.38 -8.64 30.91
N HIS A 8 8.12 -8.29 30.61
CA HIS A 8 7.32 -8.96 29.58
C HIS A 8 7.94 -8.78 28.18
N LEU A 9 8.39 -7.56 27.83
CA LEU A 9 9.03 -7.29 26.54
C LEU A 9 10.36 -8.04 26.38
N ALA A 10 11.17 -8.10 27.44
CA ALA A 10 12.42 -8.85 27.44
C ALA A 10 12.19 -10.36 27.25
N ALA A 11 11.15 -10.92 27.87
CA ALA A 11 10.77 -12.32 27.69
C ALA A 11 10.33 -12.62 26.25
N ILE A 12 9.57 -11.71 25.61
CA ILE A 12 9.16 -11.83 24.20
C ILE A 12 10.39 -11.78 23.27
N LYS A 13 11.27 -10.78 23.44
CA LYS A 13 12.48 -10.63 22.63
C LYS A 13 13.37 -11.87 22.70
N ARG A 14 13.59 -12.40 23.91
CA ARG A 14 14.39 -13.61 24.11
C ARG A 14 13.78 -14.83 23.40
N ARG A 15 12.46 -15.01 23.48
CA ARG A 15 11.77 -16.14 22.82
C ARG A 15 11.82 -16.02 21.30
N LEU A 16 11.57 -14.83 20.76
CA LEU A 16 11.70 -14.54 19.33
C LEU A 16 13.13 -14.80 18.82
N LEU A 17 14.15 -14.42 19.60
CA LEU A 17 15.54 -14.69 19.24
C LEU A 17 15.83 -16.19 19.18
N ILE A 18 15.35 -16.98 20.16
CA ILE A 18 15.52 -18.44 20.13
C ILE A 18 14.84 -19.06 18.90
N ILE A 19 13.62 -18.62 18.59
CA ILE A 19 12.90 -19.06 17.38
C ILE A 19 13.71 -18.72 16.13
N GLY A 20 14.18 -17.46 16.00
CA GLY A 20 14.95 -17.01 14.84
C GLY A 20 16.26 -17.78 14.65
N VAL A 21 17.01 -18.00 15.73
CA VAL A 21 18.27 -18.78 15.68
C VAL A 21 18.00 -20.24 15.32
N THR A 22 16.91 -20.83 15.84
CA THR A 22 16.55 -22.22 15.53
C THR A 22 16.15 -22.36 14.06
N ILE A 23 15.33 -21.45 13.52
CA ILE A 23 14.96 -21.42 12.11
C ILE A 23 16.21 -21.25 11.23
N ALA A 24 17.12 -20.35 11.61
CA ALA A 24 18.36 -20.15 10.87
C ALA A 24 19.24 -21.41 10.84
N ALA A 25 19.44 -22.05 12.00
CA ALA A 25 20.20 -23.29 12.10
C ALA A 25 19.54 -24.44 11.32
N ALA A 26 18.22 -24.59 11.44
CA ALA A 26 17.44 -25.58 10.70
C ALA A 26 17.52 -25.33 9.20
N CYS A 27 17.42 -24.08 8.76
CA CYS A 27 17.55 -23.69 7.34
C CYS A 27 18.91 -24.09 6.78
N VAL A 28 20.01 -23.78 7.49
CA VAL A 28 21.37 -24.20 7.11
C VAL A 28 21.47 -25.72 7.01
N MET A 29 20.93 -26.45 7.99
CA MET A 29 20.91 -27.92 7.97
C MET A 29 20.13 -28.47 6.77
N THR A 30 18.94 -27.93 6.48
CA THR A 30 18.13 -28.37 5.34
C THR A 30 18.70 -27.96 3.99
N PHE A 31 19.48 -26.87 3.94
CA PHE A 31 20.15 -26.42 2.72
C PHE A 31 21.20 -27.42 2.23
N LEU A 32 21.83 -28.17 3.14
CA LEU A 32 22.71 -29.29 2.79
C LEU A 32 21.97 -30.41 2.03
N TYR A 33 20.64 -30.46 2.15
CA TYR A 33 19.75 -31.43 1.50
C TYR A 33 18.83 -30.76 0.46
N ALA A 34 19.23 -29.60 -0.09
CA ALA A 34 18.39 -28.87 -1.04
C ALA A 34 18.03 -29.66 -2.29
N GLY A 35 18.92 -30.54 -2.80
CA GLY A 35 18.67 -31.37 -3.98
C GLY A 35 17.42 -32.25 -3.85
N PRO A 36 17.38 -33.18 -2.87
CA PRO A 36 16.20 -34.01 -2.61
C PRO A 36 14.93 -33.19 -2.30
N LEU A 37 15.08 -32.05 -1.64
CA LEU A 37 13.94 -31.16 -1.35
C LEU A 37 13.36 -30.56 -2.63
N ILE A 38 14.20 -30.15 -3.59
CA ILE A 38 13.76 -29.64 -4.90
C ILE A 38 13.02 -30.73 -5.67
N GLU A 39 13.52 -31.97 -5.68
CA GLU A 39 12.84 -33.08 -6.34
C GLU A 39 11.46 -33.36 -5.74
N TRP A 40 11.35 -33.35 -4.42
CA TRP A 40 10.06 -33.48 -3.74
C TRP A 40 9.10 -32.35 -4.10
N PHE A 41 9.63 -31.12 -4.16
CA PHE A 41 8.88 -29.91 -4.47
C PHE A 41 8.39 -29.86 -5.93
N LYS A 42 9.10 -30.52 -6.85
CA LYS A 42 8.70 -30.63 -8.27
C LYS A 42 7.55 -31.60 -8.50
N ARG A 43 7.29 -32.57 -7.61
CA ARG A 43 6.30 -33.66 -7.84
C ARG A 43 4.92 -33.24 -8.37
N PRO A 44 4.32 -32.10 -7.94
CA PRO A 44 3.03 -31.66 -8.47
C PRO A 44 3.06 -31.25 -9.95
N PHE A 45 4.25 -31.13 -10.55
CA PHE A 45 4.46 -30.63 -11.90
C PHE A 45 5.40 -31.55 -12.69
N SER A 46 4.92 -32.10 -13.80
CA SER A 46 5.62 -33.08 -14.62
C SER A 46 6.49 -32.48 -15.73
N ASP A 47 6.30 -31.20 -16.08
CA ASP A 47 7.06 -30.58 -17.18
C ASP A 47 8.42 -30.05 -16.69
N GLU A 48 9.35 -29.89 -17.64
CA GLU A 48 10.69 -29.41 -17.35
C GLU A 48 10.68 -27.94 -16.90
N LEU A 49 11.06 -27.69 -15.65
CA LEU A 49 11.30 -26.34 -15.15
C LEU A 49 12.64 -25.83 -15.71
N ILE A 50 12.61 -24.63 -16.30
CA ILE A 50 13.76 -23.99 -16.91
C ILE A 50 14.23 -22.86 -15.98
N PHE A 51 15.52 -22.59 -15.90
CA PHE A 51 16.04 -21.41 -15.21
C PHE A 51 16.55 -20.40 -16.25
N TYR A 52 16.14 -19.13 -16.12
CA TYR A 52 16.53 -18.05 -17.03
C TYR A 52 17.75 -17.27 -16.50
N GLY A 53 18.01 -17.34 -15.19
CA GLY A 53 19.14 -16.68 -14.54
C GLY A 53 20.00 -17.65 -13.72
N PRO A 54 21.34 -17.45 -13.67
CA PRO A 54 22.24 -18.33 -12.92
C PRO A 54 21.98 -18.31 -11.40
N THR A 55 21.36 -17.23 -10.89
CA THR A 55 21.02 -17.07 -9.47
C THR A 55 19.69 -17.70 -9.08
N GLU A 56 18.81 -18.01 -10.04
CA GLU A 56 17.45 -18.50 -9.75
C GLU A 56 17.48 -19.83 -9.01
N ALA A 57 18.32 -20.78 -9.45
CA ALA A 57 18.46 -22.08 -8.81
C ALA A 57 18.95 -21.96 -7.36
N LEU A 58 19.87 -21.03 -7.09
CA LEU A 58 20.38 -20.77 -5.75
C LEU A 58 19.28 -20.19 -4.85
N PHE A 59 18.55 -19.17 -5.32
CA PHE A 59 17.46 -18.58 -4.54
C PHE A 59 16.29 -19.55 -4.32
N ALA A 60 16.00 -20.41 -5.31
CA ALA A 60 15.03 -21.49 -5.17
C ALA A 60 15.44 -22.49 -4.07
N ALA A 61 16.70 -22.93 -4.08
CA ALA A 61 17.24 -23.81 -3.05
C ALA A 61 17.16 -23.16 -1.65
N ILE A 62 17.51 -21.88 -1.52
CA ILE A 62 17.40 -21.13 -0.25
C ILE A 62 15.94 -21.09 0.24
N LYS A 63 14.98 -20.78 -0.64
CA LYS A 63 13.56 -20.65 -0.27
C LYS A 63 12.94 -21.99 0.13
N ILE A 64 13.24 -23.06 -0.58
CA ILE A 64 12.78 -24.42 -0.24
C ILE A 64 13.40 -24.88 1.09
N SER A 65 14.69 -24.61 1.29
CA SER A 65 15.38 -24.93 2.54
C SER A 65 14.84 -24.11 3.70
N PHE A 66 14.49 -22.85 3.47
CA PHE A 66 13.83 -22.02 4.48
C PHE A 66 12.47 -22.62 4.89
N LEU A 67 11.63 -23.02 3.92
CA LEU A 67 10.37 -23.70 4.20
C LEU A 67 10.59 -24.97 5.03
N ALA A 68 11.50 -25.85 4.59
CA ALA A 68 11.85 -27.07 5.31
C ALA A 68 12.40 -26.79 6.72
N GLY A 69 13.21 -25.75 6.86
CA GLY A 69 13.75 -25.27 8.14
C GLY A 69 12.67 -24.80 9.10
N VAL A 70 11.62 -24.12 8.59
CA VAL A 70 10.43 -23.76 9.40
C VAL A 70 9.69 -25.02 9.86
N VAL A 71 9.48 -26.01 8.98
CA VAL A 71 8.86 -27.30 9.37
C VAL A 71 9.67 -28.01 10.45
N LEU A 72 10.98 -28.09 10.28
CA LEU A 72 11.87 -28.74 11.24
C LEU A 72 11.93 -28.00 12.59
N SER A 73 11.79 -26.67 12.56
CA SER A 73 11.80 -25.82 13.75
C SER A 73 10.47 -25.79 14.49
N LEU A 74 9.42 -26.39 13.93
CA LEU A 74 8.06 -26.30 14.43
C LEU A 74 7.89 -26.75 15.90
N PRO A 75 8.53 -27.83 16.39
CA PRO A 75 8.47 -28.19 17.81
C PRO A 75 8.96 -27.06 18.74
N VAL A 76 10.01 -26.35 18.32
CA VAL A 76 10.59 -25.23 19.09
C VAL A 76 9.69 -23.99 18.99
N ILE A 77 9.16 -23.69 17.81
CA ILE A 77 8.22 -22.58 17.59
C ILE A 77 6.99 -22.74 18.50
N LEU A 78 6.40 -23.94 18.51
CA LEU A 78 5.24 -24.25 19.35
C LEU A 78 5.57 -24.19 20.84
N TYR A 79 6.70 -24.75 21.26
CA TYR A 79 7.13 -24.71 22.66
C TYR A 79 7.34 -23.27 23.17
N GLN A 80 7.95 -22.40 22.36
CA GLN A 80 8.17 -21.01 22.75
C GLN A 80 6.87 -20.19 22.73
N GLY A 81 5.97 -20.47 21.79
CA GLY A 81 4.62 -19.89 21.76
C GLY A 81 3.80 -20.31 22.98
N TRP A 82 3.89 -21.58 23.39
CA TRP A 82 3.28 -22.05 24.62
C TRP A 82 3.80 -21.37 25.86
N LYS A 83 5.13 -21.33 26.03
CA LYS A 83 5.74 -20.71 27.22
C LYS A 83 5.33 -19.24 27.36
N PHE A 84 4.92 -18.62 26.26
CA PHE A 84 4.30 -17.30 26.25
C PHE A 84 2.84 -17.29 26.73
N LEU A 85 2.05 -18.29 26.39
CA LEU A 85 0.66 -18.45 26.80
C LEU A 85 0.50 -19.07 28.21
N GLU A 86 1.48 -19.84 28.68
CA GLU A 86 1.51 -20.54 29.96
C GLU A 86 1.07 -19.69 31.18
N PRO A 87 1.50 -18.41 31.32
CA PRO A 87 1.10 -17.58 32.47
C PRO A 87 -0.39 -17.21 32.46
N ALA A 88 -1.07 -17.35 31.32
CA ALA A 88 -2.49 -17.01 31.15
C ALA A 88 -3.42 -18.22 31.34
N LEU A 89 -2.87 -19.43 31.56
CA LEU A 89 -3.61 -20.68 31.60
C LEU A 89 -3.74 -21.22 33.02
N LEU A 90 -4.90 -21.84 33.31
CA LEU A 90 -5.14 -22.46 34.63
C LEU A 90 -4.22 -23.69 34.81
N PRO A 91 -3.77 -24.02 36.03
CA PRO A 91 -2.92 -25.20 36.28
C PRO A 91 -3.52 -26.53 35.80
N ARG A 92 -4.86 -26.64 35.74
CA ARG A 92 -5.57 -27.80 35.20
C ARG A 92 -5.55 -27.88 33.66
N GLU A 93 -5.34 -26.75 32.99
CA GLU A 93 -5.29 -26.62 31.52
C GLU A 93 -3.89 -26.89 30.97
N GLN A 94 -2.85 -26.70 31.78
CA GLN A 94 -1.46 -27.01 31.41
C GLN A 94 -1.22 -28.48 31.07
N ARG A 95 -2.04 -29.41 31.60
CA ARG A 95 -1.98 -30.84 31.26
C ARG A 95 -2.38 -31.13 29.81
N TRP A 96 -3.17 -30.25 29.18
CA TRP A 96 -3.60 -30.39 27.78
C TRP A 96 -2.62 -29.73 26.79
N ALA A 97 -1.54 -29.12 27.27
CA ALA A 97 -0.57 -28.41 26.43
C ALA A 97 0.13 -29.34 25.43
N VAL A 98 0.69 -30.45 25.91
CA VAL A 98 1.44 -31.41 25.10
C VAL A 98 0.61 -32.00 23.95
N PRO A 99 -0.61 -32.57 24.18
CA PRO A 99 -1.42 -33.09 23.08
C PRO A 99 -1.87 -31.99 22.12
N LEU A 100 -2.04 -30.75 22.60
CA LEU A 100 -2.37 -29.61 21.74
C LEU A 100 -1.20 -29.24 20.79
N PHE A 101 0.06 -29.34 21.23
CA PHE A 101 1.20 -29.11 20.32
C PHE A 101 1.35 -30.17 19.26
N CYS A 102 1.15 -31.44 19.63
CA CYS A 102 1.14 -32.51 18.63
C CYS A 102 0.03 -32.28 17.61
N LEU A 103 -1.13 -31.79 18.06
CA LEU A 103 -2.25 -31.46 17.18
C LEU A 103 -1.96 -30.24 16.29
N ALA A 104 -1.36 -29.18 16.82
CA ALA A 104 -0.92 -28.01 16.04
C ALA A 104 0.09 -28.43 14.96
N ALA A 105 1.14 -29.17 15.34
CA ALA A 105 2.11 -29.72 14.41
C ALA A 105 1.47 -30.58 13.31
N ALA A 106 0.49 -31.40 13.67
CA ALA A 106 -0.27 -32.19 12.71
C ALA A 106 -1.12 -31.31 11.78
N PHE A 107 -1.78 -30.26 12.28
CA PHE A 107 -2.56 -29.33 11.46
C PHE A 107 -1.67 -28.53 10.51
N PHE A 108 -0.52 -28.03 10.96
CA PHE A 108 0.42 -27.35 10.08
C PHE A 108 0.92 -28.28 8.97
N ALA A 109 1.34 -29.50 9.32
CA ALA A 109 1.76 -30.49 8.32
C ALA A 109 0.62 -30.86 7.36
N LEU A 110 -0.60 -31.00 7.87
CA LEU A 110 -1.80 -31.22 7.05
C LEU A 110 -2.05 -30.04 6.11
N GLY A 111 -1.84 -28.80 6.55
CA GLY A 111 -1.94 -27.60 5.72
C GLY A 111 -0.93 -27.59 4.58
N LEU A 112 0.33 -27.99 4.84
CA LEU A 112 1.35 -28.13 3.80
C LEU A 112 0.98 -29.21 2.78
N VAL A 113 0.53 -30.37 3.26
CA VAL A 113 0.12 -31.49 2.39
C VAL A 113 -1.12 -31.12 1.57
N PHE A 114 -2.12 -30.50 2.18
CA PHE A 114 -3.32 -30.01 1.52
C PHE A 114 -2.98 -28.97 0.44
N CYS A 115 -2.12 -28.01 0.77
CA CYS A 115 -1.68 -27.03 -0.21
C CYS A 115 -0.98 -27.70 -1.40
N ASN A 116 -0.04 -28.60 -1.13
CA ASN A 116 0.76 -29.28 -2.15
C ASN A 116 -0.06 -30.20 -3.06
N LEU A 117 -1.05 -30.91 -2.52
CA LEU A 117 -1.82 -31.92 -3.25
C LEU A 117 -3.13 -31.40 -3.84
N VAL A 118 -3.71 -30.34 -3.27
CA VAL A 118 -5.04 -29.84 -3.69
C VAL A 118 -4.94 -28.47 -4.31
N ILE A 119 -4.33 -27.51 -3.61
CA ILE A 119 -4.35 -26.11 -4.05
C ILE A 119 -3.40 -25.86 -5.21
N LEU A 120 -2.13 -26.28 -5.09
CA LEU A 120 -1.12 -26.02 -6.13
C LEU A 120 -1.50 -26.64 -7.49
N PRO A 121 -1.93 -27.91 -7.58
CA PRO A 121 -2.35 -28.49 -8.86
C PRO A 121 -3.55 -27.77 -9.47
N LEU A 122 -4.50 -27.32 -8.64
CA LEU A 122 -5.68 -26.61 -9.10
C LEU A 122 -5.33 -25.24 -9.70
N VAL A 123 -4.44 -24.49 -9.04
CA VAL A 123 -4.00 -23.17 -9.53
C VAL A 123 -3.13 -23.31 -10.78
N ILE A 124 -2.16 -24.21 -10.78
CA ILE A 124 -1.25 -24.41 -11.92
C ILE A 124 -2.03 -24.90 -13.14
N LYS A 125 -2.94 -25.89 -12.96
CA LYS A 125 -3.77 -26.39 -14.05
C LYS A 125 -4.61 -25.27 -14.67
N PHE A 126 -5.18 -24.39 -13.85
CA PHE A 126 -5.92 -23.23 -14.35
C PHE A 126 -5.05 -22.28 -15.18
N PHE A 127 -3.85 -21.92 -14.68
CA PHE A 127 -2.94 -21.03 -15.40
C PHE A 127 -2.48 -21.63 -16.73
N VAL A 128 -2.10 -22.91 -16.72
CA VAL A 128 -1.66 -23.62 -17.92
C VAL A 128 -2.82 -23.76 -18.92
N SER A 129 -4.02 -24.15 -18.48
CA SER A 129 -5.18 -24.28 -19.38
C SER A 129 -5.55 -22.94 -20.02
N PHE A 130 -5.48 -21.85 -19.27
CA PHE A 130 -5.77 -20.51 -19.79
C PHE A 130 -4.75 -20.02 -20.84
N GLY A 131 -3.49 -20.43 -20.70
CA GLY A 131 -2.44 -20.17 -21.69
C GLY A 131 -2.59 -21.03 -22.95
N MET A 132 -2.91 -22.32 -22.79
CA MET A 132 -3.12 -23.25 -23.90
C MET A 132 -4.33 -22.89 -24.77
N GLU A 133 -5.40 -22.33 -24.19
CA GLU A 133 -6.54 -21.78 -24.95
C GLU A 133 -6.16 -20.62 -25.88
N ARG A 134 -4.96 -20.04 -25.71
CA ARG A 134 -4.41 -18.93 -26.52
C ARG A 134 -3.18 -19.32 -27.33
N ASP A 135 -2.96 -20.62 -27.55
CA ASP A 135 -1.86 -21.15 -28.35
C ASP A 135 -0.45 -20.83 -27.78
N LEU A 136 -0.35 -20.65 -26.45
CA LEU A 136 0.92 -20.44 -25.76
C LEU A 136 1.50 -21.76 -25.24
N THR A 137 2.78 -22.02 -25.54
CA THR A 137 3.51 -23.16 -24.95
C THR A 137 3.90 -22.85 -23.49
N PRO A 138 3.57 -23.72 -22.52
CA PRO A 138 3.92 -23.49 -21.12
C PRO A 138 5.43 -23.61 -20.91
N GLN A 139 6.09 -22.51 -20.54
CA GLN A 139 7.47 -22.50 -20.06
C GLN A 139 7.52 -21.82 -18.69
N LEU A 140 7.77 -22.61 -17.64
CA LEU A 140 7.75 -22.13 -16.25
C LEU A 140 9.17 -21.96 -15.71
N SER A 141 9.49 -20.74 -15.26
CA SER A 141 10.74 -20.45 -14.54
C SER A 141 10.75 -21.16 -13.19
N VAL A 142 11.86 -21.82 -12.84
CA VAL A 142 12.11 -22.39 -11.51
C VAL A 142 11.93 -21.32 -10.42
N GLY A 143 12.42 -20.10 -10.63
CA GLY A 143 12.36 -19.03 -9.65
C GLY A 143 10.92 -18.63 -9.33
N THR A 144 10.14 -18.31 -10.36
CA THR A 144 8.72 -17.91 -10.21
C THR A 144 7.88 -19.04 -9.63
N PHE A 145 8.13 -20.28 -10.06
CA PHE A 145 7.44 -21.47 -9.54
C PHE A 145 7.71 -21.66 -8.04
N VAL A 146 8.97 -21.59 -7.62
CA VAL A 146 9.32 -21.78 -6.20
C VAL A 146 8.79 -20.64 -5.34
N ASP A 147 8.85 -19.40 -5.81
CA ASP A 147 8.33 -18.23 -5.09
C ASP A 147 6.84 -18.33 -4.85
N PHE A 148 6.11 -18.72 -5.89
CA PHE A 148 4.67 -18.95 -5.83
C PHE A 148 4.34 -20.06 -4.82
N ASN A 149 4.93 -21.24 -4.98
CA ASN A 149 4.59 -22.40 -4.17
C ASN A 149 5.00 -22.24 -2.68
N VAL A 150 6.19 -21.69 -2.39
CA VAL A 150 6.64 -21.50 -0.99
C VAL A 150 5.72 -20.53 -0.24
N LYS A 151 5.29 -19.44 -0.88
CA LYS A 151 4.35 -18.50 -0.26
C LYS A 151 3.00 -19.17 0.06
N PHE A 152 2.45 -19.93 -0.89
CA PHE A 152 1.20 -20.64 -0.71
C PHE A 152 1.30 -21.67 0.42
N MET A 153 2.35 -22.49 0.43
CA MET A 153 2.56 -23.49 1.48
C MET A 153 2.68 -22.87 2.87
N LEU A 154 3.43 -21.76 3.03
CA LEU A 154 3.51 -21.07 4.31
C LEU A 154 2.16 -20.53 4.78
N VAL A 155 1.42 -19.87 3.88
CA VAL A 155 0.11 -19.28 4.20
C VAL A 155 -0.89 -20.37 4.61
N PHE A 156 -0.97 -21.46 3.85
CA PHE A 156 -1.86 -22.57 4.18
C PHE A 156 -1.42 -23.34 5.43
N GLY A 157 -0.11 -23.51 5.65
CA GLY A 157 0.41 -24.08 6.89
C GLY A 157 -0.07 -23.30 8.12
N PHE A 158 0.10 -21.98 8.13
CA PHE A 158 -0.38 -21.15 9.23
C PHE A 158 -1.92 -21.01 9.27
N ALA A 159 -2.59 -21.02 8.13
CA ALA A 159 -4.06 -20.93 8.09
C ALA A 159 -4.72 -22.15 8.72
N PHE A 160 -4.13 -23.35 8.59
CA PHE A 160 -4.62 -24.57 9.23
C PHE A 160 -4.50 -24.55 10.76
N GLU A 161 -3.73 -23.63 11.33
CA GLU A 161 -3.68 -23.40 12.78
C GLU A 161 -4.85 -22.53 13.28
N VAL A 162 -5.50 -21.76 12.38
CA VAL A 162 -6.59 -20.84 12.75
C VAL A 162 -7.73 -21.55 13.48
N PRO A 163 -8.27 -22.71 13.01
CA PRO A 163 -9.32 -23.41 13.74
C PRO A 163 -8.93 -23.78 15.18
N LEU A 164 -7.68 -24.23 15.36
CA LEU A 164 -7.15 -24.66 16.65
C LEU A 164 -6.99 -23.47 17.59
N VAL A 165 -6.40 -22.38 17.10
CA VAL A 165 -6.21 -21.13 17.84
C VAL A 165 -7.55 -20.55 18.27
N LEU A 166 -8.54 -20.47 17.37
CA LEU A 166 -9.87 -19.94 17.71
C LEU A 166 -10.60 -20.78 18.75
N THR A 167 -10.48 -22.11 18.64
CA THR A 167 -11.04 -23.04 19.63
C THR A 167 -10.39 -22.88 20.99
N LEU A 168 -9.05 -22.74 21.04
CA LEU A 168 -8.30 -22.51 22.26
C LEU A 168 -8.68 -21.19 22.92
N LEU A 169 -8.73 -20.09 22.17
CA LEU A 169 -9.11 -18.77 22.68
C LEU A 169 -10.55 -18.78 23.22
N THR A 170 -11.45 -19.49 22.57
CA THR A 170 -12.84 -19.62 23.05
C THR A 170 -12.90 -20.44 24.35
N ARG A 171 -12.09 -21.50 24.46
CA ARG A 171 -12.01 -22.33 25.67
C ARG A 171 -11.50 -21.56 26.89
N ILE A 172 -10.53 -20.66 26.70
CA ILE A 172 -9.96 -19.80 27.76
C ILE A 172 -10.94 -18.65 28.11
N GLY A 173 -12.02 -18.45 27.34
CA GLY A 173 -13.02 -17.40 27.57
C GLY A 173 -12.59 -16.02 27.06
N VAL A 174 -11.55 -15.98 26.22
CA VAL A 174 -11.01 -14.79 25.60
C VAL A 174 -11.97 -14.24 24.54
N ILE A 175 -12.58 -15.13 23.76
CA ILE A 175 -13.48 -14.82 22.64
C ILE A 175 -14.71 -15.74 22.76
N SER A 176 -15.89 -15.29 22.29
CA SER A 176 -17.08 -16.15 22.17
C SER A 176 -17.36 -16.53 20.72
N ALA A 177 -17.99 -17.70 20.52
CA ALA A 177 -18.39 -18.14 19.19
C ALA A 177 -19.36 -17.16 18.50
N ASP A 178 -20.22 -16.48 19.27
CA ASP A 178 -21.13 -15.44 18.75
C ASP A 178 -20.39 -14.16 18.34
N MET A 179 -19.27 -13.85 19.01
CA MET A 179 -18.39 -12.76 18.58
C MET A 179 -17.74 -13.12 17.23
N LEU A 180 -17.15 -14.31 17.10
CA LEU A 180 -16.56 -14.76 15.83
C LEU A 180 -17.59 -14.77 14.68
N ALA A 181 -18.81 -15.24 14.95
CA ALA A 181 -19.88 -15.23 13.96
C ALA A 181 -20.26 -13.81 13.49
N ARG A 182 -20.22 -12.80 14.36
CA ARG A 182 -20.46 -11.39 13.99
C ARG A 182 -19.34 -10.79 13.16
N TYR A 183 -18.11 -11.27 13.29
CA TYR A 183 -16.93 -10.75 12.59
C TYR A 183 -16.64 -11.42 11.23
N ARG A 184 -17.52 -12.29 10.72
CA ARG A 184 -17.38 -12.97 9.41
C ARG A 184 -17.00 -12.03 8.26
N LYS A 185 -17.63 -10.85 8.16
CA LYS A 185 -17.33 -9.86 7.12
C LYS A 185 -15.88 -9.35 7.16
N HIS A 186 -15.30 -9.25 8.34
CA HIS A 186 -13.90 -8.86 8.52
C HIS A 186 -12.95 -10.02 8.20
N ALA A 187 -13.34 -11.25 8.53
CA ALA A 187 -12.60 -12.45 8.13
C ALA A 187 -12.53 -12.60 6.60
N VAL A 188 -13.64 -12.32 5.89
CA VAL A 188 -13.66 -12.28 4.41
C VAL A 188 -12.69 -11.24 3.88
N LEU A 189 -12.72 -10.02 4.43
CA LEU A 189 -11.79 -8.97 4.02
C LEU A 189 -10.33 -9.36 4.28
N ALA A 190 -10.03 -9.93 5.44
CA ALA A 190 -8.69 -10.41 5.78
C ALA A 190 -8.23 -11.54 4.85
N ALA A 191 -9.10 -12.51 4.55
CA ALA A 191 -8.81 -13.61 3.62
C ALA A 191 -8.53 -13.09 2.21
N LEU A 192 -9.27 -12.07 1.74
CA LEU A 192 -9.03 -11.43 0.44
C LEU A 192 -7.71 -10.64 0.43
N ILE A 193 -7.39 -9.89 1.50
CA ILE A 193 -6.13 -9.15 1.60
C ILE A 193 -4.93 -10.11 1.61
N VAL A 194 -4.98 -11.15 2.45
CA VAL A 194 -3.95 -12.20 2.46
C VAL A 194 -3.85 -12.83 1.08
N SER A 195 -4.98 -13.04 0.42
CA SER A 195 -5.00 -13.61 -0.92
C SER A 195 -4.29 -12.75 -1.95
N ALA A 196 -4.62 -11.45 -1.98
CA ALA A 196 -4.02 -10.47 -2.88
C ALA A 196 -2.50 -10.32 -2.71
N ILE A 197 -1.98 -10.45 -1.49
CA ILE A 197 -0.53 -10.34 -1.21
C ILE A 197 0.24 -11.57 -1.72
N VAL A 198 -0.40 -12.73 -1.69
CA VAL A 198 0.25 -14.03 -1.90
C VAL A 198 0.13 -14.49 -3.35
N THR A 199 -1.01 -14.22 -4.01
CA THR A 199 -1.19 -14.51 -5.44
C THR A 199 -0.34 -13.57 -6.30
N PRO A 200 0.35 -14.07 -7.35
CA PRO A 200 1.28 -13.28 -8.15
C PRO A 200 0.58 -12.23 -9.04
N ASP A 201 -0.66 -12.50 -9.46
CA ASP A 201 -1.43 -11.70 -10.41
C ASP A 201 -2.59 -10.92 -9.75
N ALA A 202 -2.89 -11.21 -8.48
CA ALA A 202 -4.01 -10.67 -7.71
C ALA A 202 -5.34 -10.60 -8.48
N THR A 203 -5.55 -11.53 -9.44
CA THR A 203 -6.79 -11.57 -10.21
C THR A 203 -7.93 -12.04 -9.33
N LEU A 204 -9.16 -11.61 -9.65
CA LEU A 204 -10.35 -11.98 -8.87
C LEU A 204 -10.47 -13.51 -8.73
N PHE A 205 -10.12 -14.26 -9.77
CA PHE A 205 -10.19 -15.71 -9.76
C PHE A 205 -9.19 -16.34 -8.78
N THR A 206 -7.89 -16.03 -8.90
CA THR A 206 -6.85 -16.63 -8.04
C THR A 206 -7.00 -16.17 -6.59
N MET A 207 -7.45 -14.93 -6.40
CA MET A 207 -7.78 -14.38 -5.08
C MET A 207 -8.94 -15.12 -4.42
N LEU A 208 -10.03 -15.39 -5.15
CA LEU A 208 -11.17 -16.16 -4.62
C LEU A 208 -10.80 -17.63 -4.38
N LEU A 209 -10.02 -18.22 -5.29
CA LEU A 209 -9.56 -19.60 -5.20
C LEU A 209 -8.79 -19.87 -3.91
N MET A 210 -8.05 -18.88 -3.40
CA MET A 210 -7.37 -18.97 -2.12
C MET A 210 -8.22 -18.49 -0.93
N ALA A 211 -8.99 -17.41 -1.09
CA ALA A 211 -9.81 -16.87 -0.02
C ALA A 211 -10.90 -17.85 0.44
N VAL A 212 -11.49 -18.63 -0.47
CA VAL A 212 -12.54 -19.61 -0.15
C VAL A 212 -12.04 -20.68 0.84
N PRO A 213 -10.93 -21.42 0.58
CA PRO A 213 -10.34 -22.32 1.57
C PRO A 213 -10.02 -21.66 2.92
N LEU A 214 -9.49 -20.44 2.93
CA LEU A 214 -9.19 -19.71 4.17
C LEU A 214 -10.47 -19.42 4.98
N MET A 215 -11.55 -19.04 4.29
CA MET A 215 -12.86 -18.85 4.91
C MET A 215 -13.45 -20.15 5.43
N VAL A 216 -13.30 -21.27 4.72
CA VAL A 216 -13.72 -22.58 5.21
C VAL A 216 -13.00 -22.95 6.51
N LEU A 217 -11.69 -22.70 6.61
CA LEU A 217 -10.93 -22.91 7.85
C LEU A 217 -11.44 -22.02 8.99
N TYR A 218 -11.75 -20.76 8.70
CA TYR A 218 -12.35 -19.86 9.68
C TYR A 218 -13.71 -20.38 10.20
N GLU A 219 -14.56 -20.90 9.32
CA GLU A 219 -15.84 -21.50 9.68
C GLU A 219 -15.69 -22.77 10.52
N LEU A 220 -14.71 -23.63 10.18
CA LEU A 220 -14.34 -24.79 10.99
C LEU A 220 -13.87 -24.36 12.38
N GLY A 221 -13.16 -23.24 12.48
CA GLY A 221 -12.79 -22.63 13.76
C GLY A 221 -13.99 -22.15 14.59
N ILE A 222 -15.00 -21.55 13.97
CA ILE A 222 -16.25 -21.18 14.65
C ILE A 222 -16.99 -22.44 15.13
N LEU A 223 -17.02 -23.51 14.33
CA LEU A 223 -17.62 -24.78 14.71
C LEU A 223 -16.89 -25.39 15.93
N GLY A 224 -15.57 -25.45 15.90
CA GLY A 224 -14.75 -25.88 17.03
C GLY A 224 -15.01 -25.03 18.29
N ALA A 225 -15.09 -23.71 18.13
CA ALA A 225 -15.44 -22.78 19.20
C ALA A 225 -16.83 -23.05 19.80
N ARG A 226 -17.82 -23.48 19.01
CA ARG A 226 -19.16 -23.85 19.52
C ARG A 226 -19.18 -25.19 20.24
N LEU A 227 -18.41 -26.16 19.75
CA LEU A 227 -18.37 -27.51 20.32
C LEU A 227 -17.58 -27.56 21.64
N PHE A 228 -16.48 -26.80 21.73
CA PHE A 228 -15.56 -26.84 22.87
C PHE A 228 -15.58 -25.56 23.73
N GLY A 229 -16.30 -24.52 23.31
CA GLY A 229 -16.42 -23.27 24.06
C GLY A 229 -17.33 -23.40 25.28
N ARG A 230 -16.92 -22.84 26.42
CA ARG A 230 -17.80 -22.69 27.58
C ARG A 230 -18.91 -21.69 27.24
N ARG A 231 -20.18 -22.08 27.44
CA ARG A 231 -21.31 -21.14 27.40
C ARG A 231 -21.09 -20.07 28.45
N THR A 232 -20.84 -18.84 28.03
CA THR A 232 -20.93 -17.68 28.91
C THR A 232 -22.39 -17.49 29.28
N THR A 233 -22.77 -17.93 30.49
CA THR A 233 -24.10 -17.67 31.06
C THR A 233 -24.32 -16.17 31.10
N GLY A 234 -25.41 -15.69 30.50
CA GLY A 234 -25.76 -14.28 30.46
C GLY A 234 -26.01 -13.69 31.85
N GLN A 235 -25.61 -12.44 32.03
CA GLN A 235 -26.11 -11.59 33.10
C GLN A 235 -26.53 -10.25 32.47
N PRO A 236 -27.80 -9.81 32.60
CA PRO A 236 -28.26 -8.53 32.08
C PRO A 236 -27.65 -7.36 32.88
N PRO A 237 -27.67 -6.12 32.34
CA PRO A 237 -27.11 -4.95 33.00
C PRO A 237 -28.03 -4.50 34.13
N GLU A 238 -27.66 -4.78 35.39
CA GLU A 238 -28.32 -4.17 36.55
C GLU A 238 -27.71 -2.80 36.87
N ALA A 239 -28.60 -1.81 36.97
CA ALA A 239 -28.32 -0.49 37.49
C ALA A 239 -28.51 -0.47 39.02
N SER A 240 -27.48 -0.07 39.76
CA SER A 240 -27.61 0.57 41.08
C SER A 240 -26.31 1.24 41.53
N THR A 241 -26.48 2.38 42.20
CA THR A 241 -25.58 3.48 42.62
C THR A 241 -24.50 3.11 43.67
N PRO A 242 -23.58 4.04 44.04
CA PRO A 242 -22.22 3.72 44.50
C PRO A 242 -22.10 3.60 46.02
N GLY A 243 -21.31 2.62 46.48
CA GLY A 243 -20.90 2.53 47.88
C GLY A 243 -20.32 1.17 48.27
N ALA A 244 -18.98 1.11 48.29
CA ALA A 244 -18.12 0.25 49.12
C ALA A 244 -18.39 -1.29 49.19
N VAL A 245 -17.47 -2.07 48.60
CA VAL A 245 -16.50 -2.98 49.28
C VAL A 245 -16.11 -4.20 48.39
N SER A 246 -14.80 -4.51 48.42
CA SER A 246 -14.09 -5.74 48.01
C SER A 246 -13.89 -6.02 46.52
N VAL A 247 -12.75 -5.54 46.00
CA VAL A 247 -12.24 -5.90 44.67
C VAL A 247 -11.50 -7.24 44.75
N GLY A 248 -12.12 -8.29 44.22
CA GLY A 248 -11.46 -9.55 43.88
C GLY A 248 -10.65 -9.41 42.58
N THR A 249 -9.33 -9.55 42.69
CA THR A 249 -8.31 -9.24 41.67
C THR A 249 -8.20 -10.29 40.54
N ALA A 250 -9.31 -10.73 39.95
CA ALA A 250 -9.29 -11.79 38.92
C ALA A 250 -9.89 -11.38 37.55
N GLY A 251 -10.71 -10.32 37.48
CA GLY A 251 -11.38 -9.91 36.25
C GLY A 251 -10.66 -8.87 35.39
N GLN A 252 -9.60 -8.22 35.90
CA GLN A 252 -8.98 -7.06 35.23
C GLN A 252 -7.72 -7.40 34.42
N ARG A 253 -7.11 -8.57 34.61
CA ARG A 253 -5.86 -8.94 33.91
C ARG A 253 -6.07 -9.65 32.56
N VAL A 254 -7.28 -10.11 32.24
CA VAL A 254 -7.54 -10.85 30.99
C VAL A 254 -8.10 -9.94 29.89
N ARG A 255 -8.76 -8.82 30.22
CA ARG A 255 -9.15 -7.80 29.22
C ARG A 255 -7.94 -7.16 28.52
N GLY A 256 -6.77 -7.14 29.16
CA GLY A 256 -5.54 -6.60 28.57
C GLY A 256 -4.79 -7.55 27.62
N VAL A 257 -4.98 -8.87 27.72
CA VAL A 257 -4.20 -9.85 26.93
C VAL A 257 -4.92 -10.24 25.64
N VAL A 258 -6.25 -10.25 25.64
CA VAL A 258 -7.07 -10.50 24.42
C VAL A 258 -6.98 -9.36 23.42
N PHE A 259 -6.88 -8.12 23.92
CA PHE A 259 -6.74 -6.94 23.07
C PHE A 259 -5.33 -6.83 22.45
N CYS A 260 -4.37 -7.66 22.87
CA CYS A 260 -3.00 -7.65 22.35
C CYS A 260 -2.75 -8.55 21.13
N LEU A 261 -3.72 -9.37 20.68
CA LEU A 261 -3.57 -10.19 19.46
C LEU A 261 -4.32 -9.66 18.24
N LEU A 262 -4.95 -8.48 18.34
CA LEU A 262 -5.52 -7.74 17.21
C LEU A 262 -4.94 -6.31 17.09
N PRO A 263 -3.60 -6.18 17.11
CA PRO A 263 -2.99 -5.21 16.21
C PRO A 263 -1.67 -5.74 15.64
N PHE A 264 -1.74 -6.42 14.50
CA PHE A 264 -0.56 -6.67 13.64
C PHE A 264 -0.70 -5.99 12.26
N VAL A 265 -1.57 -4.98 12.15
CA VAL A 265 -1.76 -4.21 10.91
C VAL A 265 -1.38 -2.72 11.05
N PHE A 266 -1.16 -2.16 12.25
CA PHE A 266 -0.59 -0.81 12.43
C PHE A 266 0.14 -0.68 13.78
N PRO A 267 1.32 -0.04 13.89
CA PRO A 267 1.93 0.26 15.17
C PRO A 267 1.41 1.60 15.71
N ALA A 268 0.92 1.61 16.95
CA ALA A 268 0.84 2.82 17.77
C ALA A 268 2.12 2.91 18.62
N SER A 269 2.83 4.02 18.49
CA SER A 269 4.00 4.40 19.28
C SER A 269 3.56 5.01 20.61
N ASP A 270 4.07 4.48 21.73
CA ASP A 270 4.71 5.26 22.80
C ASP A 270 4.94 4.38 24.05
N ALA A 271 6.21 4.15 24.38
CA ALA A 271 6.76 4.08 25.76
C ALA A 271 8.15 3.41 25.78
N LEU A 272 9.22 4.20 25.63
CA LEU A 272 10.51 3.96 26.28
C LEU A 272 11.20 5.31 26.50
N ALA A 273 10.92 5.94 27.64
CA ALA A 273 11.79 6.95 28.23
C ALA A 273 12.64 6.27 29.30
N GLY A 274 13.97 6.39 29.18
CA GLY A 274 14.96 5.88 30.10
C GLY A 274 16.35 6.41 29.73
N ASP A 275 16.69 7.55 30.32
CA ASP A 275 17.99 8.13 30.64
C ASP A 275 19.20 7.96 29.70
N LEU A 276 19.51 9.04 28.97
CA LEU A 276 20.86 9.41 28.55
C LEU A 276 21.05 10.94 28.73
N PRO A 277 22.28 11.42 28.97
CA PRO A 277 22.58 12.59 29.79
C PRO A 277 22.27 13.94 29.13
N GLN A 278 21.97 14.92 29.99
CA GLN A 278 21.50 16.25 29.63
C GLN A 278 22.48 17.05 28.77
N LEU A 279 22.04 17.39 27.56
CA LEU A 279 22.52 18.56 26.83
C LEU A 279 21.45 19.65 26.92
N GLN A 280 21.79 20.74 27.61
CA GLN A 280 20.95 21.91 27.80
C GLN A 280 20.47 22.45 26.45
N THR A 281 19.15 22.54 26.28
CA THR A 281 18.52 23.33 25.22
C THR A 281 17.47 24.26 25.85
N PRO A 282 17.32 25.51 25.34
CA PRO A 282 16.40 26.49 25.92
C PRO A 282 14.93 26.12 25.65
N ALA A 283 14.04 26.57 26.54
CA ALA A 283 12.64 26.17 26.67
C ALA A 283 11.78 26.28 25.38
N PRO A 284 10.78 25.40 25.20
CA PRO A 284 9.88 25.42 24.04
C PRO A 284 8.65 26.31 24.29
N HIS A 285 8.32 27.18 23.34
CA HIS A 285 7.00 27.77 23.22
C HIS A 285 6.08 26.86 22.38
N GLY A 286 4.98 26.41 23.00
CA GLY A 286 3.71 26.03 22.37
C GLY A 286 3.70 24.85 21.39
N ARG A 287 3.48 23.62 21.87
CA ARG A 287 3.03 22.48 21.04
C ARG A 287 1.52 22.32 21.13
N GLY A 288 0.83 22.51 20.01
CA GLY A 288 -0.52 22.00 19.78
C GLY A 288 -0.50 20.47 19.64
N VAL A 289 -1.60 19.84 20.06
CA VAL A 289 -1.86 18.41 20.00
C VAL A 289 -1.83 17.91 18.55
N VAL A 290 -1.02 16.89 18.24
CA VAL A 290 -0.99 16.25 16.92
C VAL A 290 -2.15 15.24 16.84
N PRO A 291 -3.11 15.38 15.91
CA PRO A 291 -4.22 14.43 15.78
C PRO A 291 -3.75 13.07 15.22
N MET A 292 -4.32 11.99 15.76
CA MET A 292 -3.83 10.61 15.62
C MET A 292 -4.10 9.94 14.25
N PHE A 293 -4.76 10.57 13.28
CA PHE A 293 -4.91 10.01 11.92
C PHE A 293 -5.04 11.14 10.87
N ALA A 294 -3.96 11.46 10.16
CA ALA A 294 -4.00 12.34 8.99
C ALA A 294 -4.28 11.52 7.71
N PRO A 295 -5.14 11.97 6.79
CA PRO A 295 -5.49 11.24 5.59
C PRO A 295 -4.35 11.23 4.58
N SER A 296 -4.40 10.29 3.64
CA SER A 296 -3.51 10.31 2.48
C SER A 296 -3.87 11.45 1.55
N ILE A 297 -2.93 12.35 1.29
CA ILE A 297 -3.09 13.51 0.41
C ILE A 297 -2.58 13.13 -0.97
N GLN A 298 -3.51 12.89 -1.91
CA GLN A 298 -3.24 12.41 -3.27
C GLN A 298 -3.04 13.53 -4.28
N ALA A 299 -3.62 14.70 -4.00
CA ALA A 299 -3.52 15.86 -4.86
C ALA A 299 -3.29 17.11 -4.01
N ILE A 300 -2.39 17.98 -4.47
CA ILE A 300 -2.18 19.29 -3.87
C ILE A 300 -2.04 20.32 -4.98
N ALA A 301 -2.72 21.46 -4.83
CA ALA A 301 -2.66 22.56 -5.78
C ALA A 301 -2.67 23.89 -5.03
N VAL A 302 -2.02 24.90 -5.60
CA VAL A 302 -1.96 26.24 -5.01
C VAL A 302 -2.47 27.26 -6.01
N GLY A 303 -3.38 28.13 -5.57
CA GLY A 303 -3.86 29.26 -6.34
C GLY A 303 -2.87 30.43 -6.35
N LYS A 304 -3.04 31.37 -7.28
CA LYS A 304 -2.23 32.60 -7.31
C LYS A 304 -2.36 33.44 -6.03
N ASP A 305 -3.49 33.33 -5.35
CA ASP A 305 -3.76 33.97 -4.06
C ASP A 305 -3.14 33.22 -2.87
N GLN A 306 -2.27 32.23 -3.13
CA GLN A 306 -1.62 31.38 -2.13
C GLN A 306 -2.59 30.48 -1.35
N THR A 307 -3.85 30.36 -1.79
CA THR A 307 -4.77 29.36 -1.24
C THR A 307 -4.31 27.96 -1.63
N VAL A 308 -4.10 27.10 -0.64
CA VAL A 308 -3.69 25.71 -0.83
C VAL A 308 -4.92 24.82 -0.80
N TYR A 309 -5.04 23.92 -1.76
CA TYR A 309 -6.08 22.90 -1.82
C TYR A 309 -5.44 21.52 -1.68
N ALA A 310 -5.96 20.69 -0.78
CA ALA A 310 -5.51 19.34 -0.55
C ALA A 310 -6.65 18.35 -0.80
N GLY A 311 -6.45 17.48 -1.79
CA GLY A 311 -7.34 16.37 -2.12
C GLY A 311 -6.85 15.10 -1.47
N SER A 312 -7.74 14.40 -0.79
CA SER A 312 -7.40 13.16 -0.08
C SER A 312 -8.03 11.92 -0.70
N PHE A 313 -7.47 10.76 -0.35
CA PHE A 313 -8.09 9.47 -0.63
C PHE A 313 -9.07 9.08 0.48
N GLY A 314 -10.31 9.59 0.39
CA GLY A 314 -11.43 9.14 1.24
C GLY A 314 -11.84 10.09 2.37
N ALA A 315 -11.09 11.17 2.63
CA ALA A 315 -11.51 12.23 3.55
C ALA A 315 -12.05 13.48 2.82
N GLY A 316 -12.04 13.48 1.47
CA GLY A 316 -12.48 14.58 0.61
C GLY A 316 -11.45 15.66 0.37
N LEU A 317 -11.94 16.89 0.15
CA LEU A 317 -11.15 18.07 -0.20
C LEU A 317 -11.08 19.05 0.98
N PHE A 318 -9.90 19.62 1.18
CA PHE A 318 -9.63 20.66 2.16
C PHE A 318 -9.01 21.88 1.48
N ARG A 319 -9.19 23.05 2.07
CA ARG A 319 -8.49 24.27 1.66
C ARG A 319 -7.86 24.98 2.85
N SER A 320 -6.83 25.77 2.57
CA SER A 320 -6.15 26.61 3.55
C SER A 320 -5.80 27.96 2.91
N SER A 321 -6.16 29.05 3.59
CA SER A 321 -5.81 30.42 3.20
C SER A 321 -4.56 30.95 3.91
N ASP A 322 -3.95 30.15 4.79
CA ASP A 322 -2.84 30.53 5.67
C ASP A 322 -1.62 29.59 5.52
N ARG A 323 -1.39 29.13 4.29
CA ARG A 323 -0.23 28.30 3.92
C ARG A 323 -0.15 26.98 4.69
N GLY A 324 -1.31 26.38 4.98
CA GLY A 324 -1.45 25.09 5.67
C GLY A 324 -1.41 25.16 7.20
N ALA A 325 -1.44 26.36 7.80
CA ALA A 325 -1.49 26.46 9.26
C ALA A 325 -2.86 26.01 9.80
N THR A 326 -3.94 26.32 9.08
CA THR A 326 -5.30 25.84 9.34
C THR A 326 -5.95 25.33 8.06
N TRP A 327 -6.86 24.36 8.22
CA TRP A 327 -7.58 23.73 7.13
C TRP A 327 -9.08 23.78 7.36
N GLU A 328 -9.81 24.05 6.29
CA GLU A 328 -11.27 24.00 6.24
C GLU A 328 -11.72 22.92 5.25
N SER A 329 -12.81 22.22 5.57
CA SER A 329 -13.43 21.28 4.64
C SER A 329 -14.04 22.04 3.45
N ALA A 330 -13.70 21.61 2.23
CA ALA A 330 -14.09 22.23 0.97
C ALA A 330 -14.91 21.26 0.10
N GLN A 331 -15.89 20.58 0.71
CA GLN A 331 -16.59 19.43 0.10
C GLN A 331 -18.02 19.71 -0.36
N HIS A 332 -18.57 20.89 -0.11
CA HIS A 332 -19.98 21.15 -0.39
C HIS A 332 -20.27 21.06 -1.90
N GLY A 333 -21.09 20.07 -2.30
CA GLY A 333 -21.39 19.79 -3.71
C GLY A 333 -20.51 18.70 -4.36
N LEU A 334 -19.39 18.33 -3.74
CA LEU A 334 -18.63 17.13 -4.14
C LEU A 334 -19.42 15.87 -3.75
N ARG A 335 -19.48 14.90 -4.67
CA ARG A 335 -20.22 13.63 -4.45
C ARG A 335 -19.31 12.42 -4.24
N ASP A 336 -18.00 12.65 -4.20
CA ASP A 336 -16.98 11.60 -4.07
C ASP A 336 -15.83 12.10 -3.19
N PRO A 337 -15.53 11.45 -2.05
CA PRO A 337 -14.45 11.85 -1.16
C PRO A 337 -13.06 11.40 -1.64
N PHE A 338 -12.96 10.71 -2.78
CA PHE A 338 -11.70 10.24 -3.35
C PHE A 338 -11.21 11.22 -4.43
N ILE A 339 -10.44 12.23 -4.01
CA ILE A 339 -9.90 13.27 -4.89
C ILE A 339 -8.55 12.83 -5.42
N LEU A 340 -8.41 12.75 -6.75
CA LEU A 340 -7.21 12.20 -7.40
C LEU A 340 -6.32 13.27 -8.05
N CYS A 341 -6.89 14.37 -8.50
CA CYS A 341 -6.14 15.46 -9.09
C CYS A 341 -6.84 16.81 -8.89
N LEU A 342 -6.04 17.87 -8.79
CA LEU A 342 -6.50 19.24 -8.62
C LEU A 342 -5.74 20.18 -9.55
N THR A 343 -6.41 21.20 -10.05
CA THR A 343 -5.77 22.30 -10.76
C THR A 343 -6.53 23.60 -10.50
N VAL A 344 -5.79 24.71 -10.41
CA VAL A 344 -6.36 26.04 -10.12
C VAL A 344 -6.05 26.96 -11.29
N ALA A 345 -7.10 27.54 -11.87
CA ALA A 345 -6.97 28.48 -12.97
C ALA A 345 -6.53 29.87 -12.48
N PRO A 346 -5.94 30.69 -13.37
CA PRO A 346 -5.48 32.04 -13.00
C PRO A 346 -6.56 32.96 -12.43
N ASP A 347 -7.83 32.72 -12.77
CA ASP A 347 -9.00 33.45 -12.27
C ASP A 347 -9.49 32.95 -10.90
N GLY A 348 -8.85 31.92 -10.33
CA GLY A 348 -9.24 31.30 -9.06
C GLY A 348 -10.24 30.16 -9.20
N THR A 349 -10.67 29.81 -10.42
CA THR A 349 -11.54 28.63 -10.65
C THR A 349 -10.76 27.36 -10.31
N VAL A 350 -11.31 26.50 -9.47
CA VAL A 350 -10.70 25.23 -9.08
C VAL A 350 -11.40 24.09 -9.79
N TYR A 351 -10.61 23.13 -10.30
CA TYR A 351 -11.12 21.90 -10.88
C TYR A 351 -10.61 20.70 -10.07
N ALA A 352 -11.52 19.79 -9.73
CA ALA A 352 -11.22 18.56 -9.00
C ALA A 352 -11.63 17.34 -9.83
N GLY A 353 -10.69 16.43 -10.04
CA GLY A 353 -10.94 15.12 -10.63
C GLY A 353 -11.09 14.08 -9.53
N THR A 354 -12.11 13.25 -9.65
CA THR A 354 -12.48 12.24 -8.64
C THR A 354 -12.33 10.82 -9.19
N PHE A 355 -12.32 9.83 -8.29
CA PHE A 355 -12.19 8.44 -8.68
C PHE A 355 -13.45 7.89 -9.36
N ARG A 356 -14.65 8.32 -8.95
CA ARG A 356 -15.93 7.73 -9.40
C ARG A 356 -16.96 8.74 -9.90
N ALA A 357 -16.86 10.01 -9.56
CA ALA A 357 -17.91 11.00 -9.84
C ALA A 357 -17.54 12.02 -10.93
N GLY A 358 -16.43 11.82 -11.64
CA GLY A 358 -15.99 12.68 -12.72
C GLY A 358 -15.28 13.94 -12.23
N ILE A 359 -15.56 15.04 -12.92
CA ILE A 359 -14.90 16.34 -12.73
C ILE A 359 -15.88 17.29 -12.07
N PHE A 360 -15.39 18.03 -11.09
CA PHE A 360 -16.12 19.10 -10.44
C PHE A 360 -15.39 20.42 -10.64
N ARG A 361 -16.16 21.51 -10.73
CA ARG A 361 -15.67 22.88 -10.83
C ARG A 361 -16.17 23.68 -9.63
N SER A 362 -15.31 24.54 -9.09
CA SER A 362 -15.68 25.57 -8.14
C SER A 362 -15.25 26.93 -8.66
N ARG A 363 -16.17 27.91 -8.62
CA ARG A 363 -15.93 29.31 -9.02
C ARG A 363 -15.78 30.25 -7.83
N ASP A 364 -15.91 29.71 -6.63
CA ASP A 364 -15.91 30.39 -5.36
C ASP A 364 -14.83 29.80 -4.44
N ARG A 365 -13.64 29.52 -4.98
CA ARG A 365 -12.47 29.08 -4.19
C ARG A 365 -12.74 27.86 -3.30
N GLY A 366 -13.42 26.86 -3.85
CA GLY A 366 -13.73 25.60 -3.19
C GLY A 366 -14.87 25.65 -2.18
N HIS A 367 -15.63 26.77 -2.08
CA HIS A 367 -16.80 26.83 -1.21
C HIS A 367 -17.93 25.93 -1.71
N THR A 368 -18.23 25.97 -3.01
CA THR A 368 -19.25 25.13 -3.64
C THR A 368 -18.75 24.50 -4.93
N TRP A 369 -19.27 23.31 -5.23
CA TRP A 369 -18.85 22.50 -6.37
C TRP A 369 -20.03 22.12 -7.25
N GLU A 370 -19.84 22.27 -8.56
CA GLU A 370 -20.76 21.82 -9.59
C GLU A 370 -20.12 20.70 -10.42
N ALA A 371 -20.91 19.67 -10.75
CA ALA A 371 -20.45 18.58 -11.60
C ALA A 371 -20.32 19.04 -13.05
N LEU A 372 -19.19 18.74 -13.69
CA LEU A 372 -18.86 19.13 -15.06
C LEU A 372 -18.54 17.87 -15.87
N ASN A 373 -19.56 17.04 -16.12
CA ASN A 373 -19.38 15.68 -16.67
C ASN A 373 -19.98 15.47 -18.07
N ALA A 374 -20.70 16.46 -18.62
CA ALA A 374 -21.33 16.34 -19.93
C ALA A 374 -20.29 16.02 -21.01
N GLY A 375 -20.48 14.94 -21.77
CA GLY A 375 -19.56 14.51 -22.83
C GLY A 375 -18.42 13.57 -22.41
N LEU A 376 -18.23 13.31 -21.11
CA LEU A 376 -17.29 12.28 -20.64
C LEU A 376 -17.89 10.88 -20.79
N LYS A 377 -17.10 9.91 -21.29
CA LYS A 377 -17.50 8.48 -21.30
C LYS A 377 -17.14 7.75 -20.01
N ARG A 378 -16.02 8.13 -19.37
CA ARG A 378 -15.58 7.60 -18.07
C ARG A 378 -15.56 8.71 -17.03
N LEU A 379 -15.91 8.35 -15.79
CA LEU A 379 -15.93 9.26 -14.64
C LEU A 379 -14.68 9.14 -13.75
N GLU A 380 -13.78 8.20 -14.04
CA GLU A 380 -12.49 8.16 -13.37
C GLU A 380 -11.55 9.20 -14.01
N VAL A 381 -11.10 10.16 -13.21
CA VAL A 381 -10.25 11.27 -13.66
C VAL A 381 -8.94 11.20 -12.89
N LYS A 382 -7.84 11.01 -13.61
CA LYS A 382 -6.49 10.85 -13.03
C LYS A 382 -5.64 12.10 -13.14
N SER A 383 -5.87 12.93 -14.16
CA SER A 383 -5.14 14.16 -14.36
C SER A 383 -6.02 15.25 -14.94
N LEU A 384 -5.74 16.48 -14.52
CA LEU A 384 -6.32 17.70 -15.08
C LEU A 384 -5.17 18.65 -15.43
N LEU A 385 -5.21 19.20 -16.64
CA LEU A 385 -4.21 20.15 -17.12
C LEU A 385 -4.91 21.41 -17.61
N LEU A 386 -4.50 22.56 -17.06
CA LEU A 386 -4.86 23.87 -17.57
C LEU A 386 -3.78 24.37 -18.51
N ALA A 387 -4.14 24.61 -19.76
CA ALA A 387 -3.21 25.00 -20.80
C ALA A 387 -3.93 25.85 -21.86
N ASN A 388 -3.36 27.01 -22.20
CA ASN A 388 -3.89 27.89 -23.26
C ASN A 388 -5.39 28.22 -23.10
N SER A 389 -5.81 28.55 -21.87
CA SER A 389 -7.22 28.80 -21.51
C SER A 389 -8.18 27.62 -21.72
N GLN A 390 -7.65 26.41 -21.94
CA GLN A 390 -8.42 25.18 -22.05
C GLN A 390 -8.11 24.25 -20.88
N VAL A 391 -9.10 23.42 -20.55
CA VAL A 391 -8.98 22.36 -19.55
C VAL A 391 -8.93 21.02 -20.27
N TYR A 392 -7.89 20.25 -20.01
CA TYR A 392 -7.74 18.88 -20.48
C TYR A 392 -7.90 17.92 -19.31
N ALA A 393 -8.57 16.80 -19.55
CA ALA A 393 -8.76 15.74 -18.57
C ALA A 393 -8.18 14.43 -19.10
N GLY A 394 -7.29 13.83 -18.31
CA GLY A 394 -6.85 12.45 -18.48
C GLY A 394 -7.76 11.53 -17.69
N THR A 395 -8.40 10.60 -18.39
CA THR A 395 -9.44 9.72 -17.87
C THR A 395 -9.06 8.25 -18.03
N GLY A 396 -9.91 7.34 -17.58
CA GLY A 396 -9.72 5.90 -17.75
C GLY A 396 -9.77 5.39 -19.19
N ASP A 397 -10.26 6.18 -20.15
CA ASP A 397 -10.36 5.80 -21.56
C ASP A 397 -9.68 6.75 -22.55
N GLY A 398 -9.01 7.80 -22.06
CA GLY A 398 -8.24 8.71 -22.91
C GLY A 398 -8.23 10.16 -22.43
N VAL A 399 -8.06 11.09 -23.37
CA VAL A 399 -8.00 12.53 -23.11
C VAL A 399 -9.24 13.23 -23.63
N TYR A 400 -9.76 14.14 -22.82
CA TYR A 400 -10.88 15.01 -23.15
C TYR A 400 -10.48 16.48 -23.01
N VAL A 401 -11.11 17.36 -23.80
CA VAL A 401 -10.95 18.81 -23.68
C VAL A 401 -12.30 19.45 -23.39
N LEU A 402 -12.32 20.43 -22.49
CA LEU A 402 -13.52 21.17 -22.17
C LEU A 402 -13.83 22.22 -23.25
N GLY A 403 -15.03 22.17 -23.82
CA GLY A 403 -15.48 23.14 -24.81
C GLY A 403 -15.75 24.52 -24.23
N GLU A 404 -15.23 25.56 -24.88
CA GLU A 404 -15.28 26.95 -24.41
C GLU A 404 -16.70 27.52 -24.28
N LYS A 405 -17.63 27.10 -25.15
CA LYS A 405 -19.00 27.66 -25.22
C LYS A 405 -20.08 26.83 -24.52
N ALA A 406 -19.95 25.51 -24.53
CA ALA A 406 -21.03 24.59 -24.15
C ALA A 406 -20.82 23.88 -22.81
N ALA A 407 -19.74 24.19 -22.08
CA ALA A 407 -19.36 23.52 -20.82
C ALA A 407 -19.46 21.97 -20.90
N SER A 408 -19.15 21.42 -22.07
CA SER A 408 -19.19 19.99 -22.37
C SER A 408 -17.82 19.53 -22.85
N TRP A 409 -17.46 18.32 -22.47
CA TRP A 409 -16.22 17.67 -22.87
C TRP A 409 -16.34 17.09 -24.28
N SER A 410 -15.26 17.18 -25.05
CA SER A 410 -15.10 16.50 -26.31
C SER A 410 -13.87 15.59 -26.26
N SER A 411 -14.00 14.39 -26.82
CA SER A 411 -12.92 13.40 -26.80
C SER A 411 -11.81 13.79 -27.77
N VAL A 412 -10.57 13.80 -27.29
CA VAL A 412 -9.35 14.01 -28.08
C VAL A 412 -8.48 12.75 -27.99
N THR A 413 -9.05 11.59 -28.29
CA THR A 413 -8.48 10.27 -27.91
C THR A 413 -8.01 9.43 -29.11
N LYS A 414 -8.10 9.94 -30.35
CA LYS A 414 -7.69 9.20 -31.55
C LYS A 414 -6.23 8.71 -31.47
N GLY A 415 -5.99 7.39 -31.42
CA GLY A 415 -4.68 6.76 -31.22
C GLY A 415 -4.28 6.52 -29.75
N LEU A 416 -5.18 6.77 -28.80
CA LEU A 416 -5.04 6.61 -27.35
C LEU A 416 -6.25 5.87 -26.74
N GLU A 417 -7.05 5.20 -27.57
CA GLU A 417 -8.29 4.56 -27.15
C GLU A 417 -8.06 3.52 -26.05
N ASP A 418 -9.03 3.41 -25.13
CA ASP A 418 -9.09 2.44 -24.04
C ASP A 418 -7.81 2.41 -23.18
N THR A 419 -7.18 3.57 -23.01
CA THR A 419 -5.94 3.72 -22.25
C THR A 419 -6.11 4.72 -21.13
N LEU A 420 -5.79 4.31 -19.91
CA LEU A 420 -5.83 5.19 -18.75
C LEU A 420 -4.68 6.20 -18.80
N VAL A 421 -5.04 7.48 -18.68
CA VAL A 421 -4.10 8.61 -18.79
C VAL A 421 -3.79 9.16 -17.40
N HIS A 422 -2.60 8.84 -16.89
CA HIS A 422 -2.16 9.23 -15.55
C HIS A 422 -1.81 10.70 -15.42
N THR A 423 -1.24 11.29 -16.47
CA THR A 423 -0.63 12.62 -16.39
C THR A 423 -0.63 13.27 -17.76
N LEU A 424 -0.75 14.59 -17.77
CA LEU A 424 -0.75 15.41 -18.98
C LEU A 424 0.17 16.61 -18.79
N VAL A 425 0.97 16.91 -19.81
CA VAL A 425 1.73 18.17 -19.90
C VAL A 425 1.63 18.72 -21.32
N ILE A 426 1.85 20.02 -21.49
CA ILE A 426 1.86 20.67 -22.80
C ILE A 426 3.17 21.42 -23.02
N GLY A 427 3.70 21.33 -24.24
CA GLY A 427 4.81 22.16 -24.69
C GLY A 427 4.37 23.53 -25.19
N ALA A 428 5.32 24.47 -25.26
CA ALA A 428 5.14 25.81 -25.81
C ALA A 428 4.67 25.78 -27.28
N ASP A 429 5.01 24.72 -28.01
CA ASP A 429 4.53 24.50 -29.38
C ASP A 429 3.11 23.91 -29.44
N ARG A 430 2.38 23.89 -28.32
CA ARG A 430 1.03 23.31 -28.18
C ARG A 430 0.97 21.80 -28.49
N THR A 431 2.07 21.09 -28.30
CA THR A 431 2.09 19.61 -28.30
C THR A 431 1.72 19.12 -26.90
N LEU A 432 0.66 18.34 -26.80
CA LEU A 432 0.28 17.63 -25.58
C LEU A 432 1.08 16.33 -25.48
N TYR A 433 1.46 15.98 -24.25
CA TYR A 433 2.06 14.71 -23.91
C TYR A 433 1.23 14.03 -22.83
N ALA A 434 0.95 12.75 -23.03
CA ALA A 434 0.20 11.90 -22.11
C ALA A 434 1.08 10.78 -21.59
N GLY A 435 1.15 10.65 -20.28
CA GLY A 435 1.70 9.47 -19.61
C GLY A 435 0.58 8.48 -19.34
N THR A 436 0.80 7.21 -19.68
CA THR A 436 -0.25 6.19 -19.69
C THR A 436 0.11 4.95 -18.88
N SER A 437 -0.90 4.15 -18.57
CA SER A 437 -0.70 2.77 -18.11
C SER A 437 -0.36 1.88 -19.31
N GLY A 438 0.90 1.47 -19.45
CA GLY A 438 1.35 0.43 -20.39
C GLY A 438 1.72 0.90 -21.81
N LYS A 439 1.20 2.05 -22.29
CA LYS A 439 1.58 2.60 -23.62
C LYS A 439 2.73 3.61 -23.56
N GLY A 440 3.34 3.84 -22.40
CA GLY A 440 4.43 4.80 -22.24
C GLY A 440 3.96 6.25 -22.40
N VAL A 441 4.80 7.07 -23.05
CA VAL A 441 4.49 8.47 -23.36
C VAL A 441 3.94 8.56 -24.78
N LEU A 442 2.85 9.28 -24.97
CA LEU A 442 2.31 9.61 -26.30
C LEU A 442 2.26 11.12 -26.46
N ARG A 443 2.41 11.60 -27.71
CA ARG A 443 2.26 13.01 -28.06
C ARG A 443 1.10 13.26 -29.00
N TYR A 444 0.50 14.45 -28.91
CA TYR A 444 -0.58 14.94 -29.76
C TYR A 444 -0.37 16.42 -30.09
N LYS A 445 -0.36 16.78 -31.37
CA LYS A 445 -0.26 18.18 -31.79
C LYS A 445 -1.65 18.81 -31.79
N THR A 446 -1.88 19.80 -30.95
CA THR A 446 -3.18 20.50 -30.94
C THR A 446 -3.33 21.42 -32.16
N GLY A 447 -4.58 21.62 -32.61
CA GLY A 447 -4.91 22.58 -33.68
C GLY A 447 -4.80 22.05 -35.11
N THR A 448 -4.48 20.76 -35.32
CA THR A 448 -4.44 20.13 -36.65
C THR A 448 -5.56 19.10 -36.79
N ALA A 449 -6.36 19.21 -37.86
CA ALA A 449 -7.60 18.45 -38.05
C ALA A 449 -7.41 16.91 -38.06
N ASP A 450 -6.24 16.43 -38.50
CA ASP A 450 -5.91 15.01 -38.59
C ASP A 450 -4.98 14.51 -37.47
N SER A 451 -4.78 15.29 -36.41
CA SER A 451 -3.91 14.88 -35.33
C SER A 451 -4.36 13.59 -34.66
N LYS A 452 -3.39 12.73 -34.39
CA LYS A 452 -3.55 11.49 -33.63
C LYS A 452 -2.44 11.38 -32.59
N TRP A 453 -2.74 10.71 -31.48
CA TRP A 453 -1.73 10.35 -30.50
C TRP A 453 -0.71 9.42 -31.13
N THR A 454 0.56 9.77 -30.95
CA THR A 454 1.70 9.00 -31.48
C THR A 454 2.60 8.61 -30.32
N ARG A 455 2.87 7.31 -30.18
CA ARG A 455 3.72 6.77 -29.12
C ARG A 455 5.18 7.15 -29.32
N LEU A 456 5.78 7.62 -28.24
CA LEU A 456 7.18 7.98 -28.09
C LEU A 456 7.88 6.90 -27.26
N ARG A 457 8.85 6.21 -27.83
CA ARG A 457 9.31 4.92 -27.28
C ARG A 457 10.82 4.69 -27.33
N GLU A 458 11.60 5.57 -27.95
CA GLU A 458 13.04 5.35 -28.04
C GLU A 458 13.73 5.70 -26.72
N GLY A 459 14.37 4.71 -26.08
CA GLY A 459 15.09 4.88 -24.81
C GLY A 459 14.22 4.91 -23.54
N LEU A 460 12.89 4.81 -23.67
CA LEU A 460 11.98 4.52 -22.54
C LEU A 460 11.91 3.01 -22.33
N VAL A 461 12.74 2.51 -21.43
CA VAL A 461 12.81 1.09 -21.05
C VAL A 461 12.90 1.02 -19.54
N ASP A 462 12.09 0.20 -18.88
CA ASP A 462 12.18 0.04 -17.42
C ASP A 462 13.47 -0.69 -17.00
N HIS A 463 13.61 -0.97 -15.70
CA HIS A 463 14.79 -1.67 -15.16
C HIS A 463 14.93 -3.11 -15.65
N GLU A 464 13.85 -3.72 -16.16
CA GLU A 464 13.82 -5.07 -16.77
C GLU A 464 13.97 -5.02 -18.30
N GLY A 465 14.07 -3.83 -18.89
CA GLY A 465 14.18 -3.63 -20.33
C GLY A 465 12.84 -3.69 -21.07
N LEU A 466 11.71 -3.72 -20.37
CA LEU A 466 10.38 -3.71 -21.00
C LEU A 466 10.07 -2.32 -21.55
N ILE A 467 9.38 -2.32 -22.69
CA ILE A 467 9.03 -1.12 -23.45
C ILE A 467 7.65 -0.58 -23.02
N GLU A 468 6.85 -1.39 -22.33
CA GLU A 468 5.52 -1.07 -21.81
C GLU A 468 5.59 -0.37 -20.45
N ASN A 469 6.08 0.86 -20.49
CA ASN A 469 6.26 1.65 -19.28
C ASN A 469 4.93 2.20 -18.75
N PHE A 470 4.75 2.08 -17.44
CA PHE A 470 3.71 2.78 -16.71
C PHE A 470 4.21 4.17 -16.32
N ILE A 471 3.72 5.21 -17.00
CA ILE A 471 4.13 6.59 -16.73
C ILE A 471 3.21 7.17 -15.65
N ARG A 472 3.74 7.42 -14.47
CA ARG A 472 3.00 7.98 -13.34
C ARG A 472 2.88 9.49 -13.41
N VAL A 473 3.96 10.17 -13.78
CA VAL A 473 4.05 11.63 -13.77
C VAL A 473 4.90 12.12 -14.93
N LEU A 474 4.43 13.21 -15.55
CA LEU A 474 5.18 13.97 -16.54
C LEU A 474 5.39 15.38 -15.99
N ALA A 475 6.58 15.92 -16.23
CA ALA A 475 6.88 17.32 -15.99
C ALA A 475 7.64 17.91 -17.17
N MET A 476 7.57 19.23 -17.32
CA MET A 476 8.30 19.96 -18.35
C MET A 476 8.95 21.18 -17.72
N ASP A 477 10.21 21.42 -18.07
CA ASP A 477 10.94 22.61 -17.63
C ASP A 477 10.79 23.80 -18.60
N LYS A 478 11.35 24.95 -18.20
CA LYS A 478 11.33 26.18 -19.02
C LYS A 478 12.08 26.00 -20.36
N GLU A 479 13.03 25.08 -20.41
CA GLU A 479 13.84 24.75 -21.59
C GLU A 479 13.14 23.72 -22.50
N GLN A 480 11.91 23.31 -22.17
CA GLN A 480 11.12 22.31 -22.89
C GLN A 480 11.71 20.89 -22.82
N SER A 481 12.57 20.60 -21.83
CA SER A 481 12.93 19.22 -21.52
C SER A 481 11.75 18.52 -20.84
N LEU A 482 11.49 17.29 -21.26
CA LEU A 482 10.46 16.43 -20.68
C LEU A 482 11.08 15.51 -19.64
N TYR A 483 10.38 15.34 -18.52
CA TYR A 483 10.70 14.38 -17.48
C TYR A 483 9.57 13.37 -17.35
N ALA A 484 9.88 12.08 -17.38
CA ALA A 484 8.92 10.99 -17.24
C ALA A 484 9.28 10.14 -16.02
N GLY A 485 8.45 10.24 -14.99
CA GLY A 485 8.51 9.39 -13.83
C GLY A 485 7.65 8.14 -14.05
N THR A 486 8.25 6.98 -13.85
CA THR A 486 7.60 5.67 -14.08
C THR A 486 7.20 5.00 -12.77
N PHE A 487 6.45 3.90 -12.85
CA PHE A 487 6.07 3.09 -11.68
C PHE A 487 7.26 2.32 -11.09
N ASP A 488 8.19 1.87 -11.92
CA ASP A 488 9.26 0.92 -11.62
C ASP A 488 10.52 1.05 -12.51
N GLY A 489 10.58 1.98 -13.46
CA GLY A 489 11.78 2.28 -14.25
C GLY A 489 12.54 3.53 -13.77
N GLY A 490 12.08 4.22 -12.73
CA GLY A 490 12.63 5.49 -12.29
C GLY A 490 12.22 6.67 -13.20
N LEU A 491 13.07 7.67 -13.23
CA LEU A 491 12.97 8.94 -13.94
C LEU A 491 13.80 8.97 -15.23
N TYR A 492 13.16 9.42 -16.31
CA TYR A 492 13.76 9.64 -17.62
C TYR A 492 13.68 11.11 -18.00
N ARG A 493 14.63 11.56 -18.79
CA ARG A 493 14.66 12.91 -19.37
C ARG A 493 14.77 12.84 -20.89
N SER A 494 14.02 13.69 -21.59
CA SER A 494 14.13 13.92 -23.02
C SER A 494 14.36 15.40 -23.31
N GLN A 495 15.24 15.70 -24.26
CA GLN A 495 15.55 17.07 -24.71
C GLN A 495 15.10 17.33 -26.17
N ASP A 496 14.49 16.33 -26.80
CA ASP A 496 14.14 16.32 -28.22
C ASP A 496 12.64 16.06 -28.43
N LYS A 497 11.82 16.68 -27.56
CA LYS A 497 10.35 16.57 -27.59
C LYS A 497 9.85 15.13 -27.45
N GLY A 498 10.55 14.36 -26.62
CA GLY A 498 10.22 12.99 -26.29
C GLY A 498 10.62 11.98 -27.37
N ALA A 499 11.41 12.37 -28.39
CA ALA A 499 11.87 11.42 -29.39
C ALA A 499 12.79 10.38 -28.77
N THR A 500 13.79 10.82 -27.99
CA THR A 500 14.70 9.96 -27.21
C THR A 500 14.64 10.26 -25.73
N TRP A 501 14.84 9.22 -24.92
CA TRP A 501 14.79 9.31 -23.46
C TRP A 501 16.07 8.75 -22.83
N LYS A 502 16.56 9.48 -21.82
CA LYS A 502 17.75 9.13 -21.05
C LYS A 502 17.37 8.89 -19.60
N HIS A 503 17.73 7.72 -19.07
CA HIS A 503 17.55 7.40 -17.67
C HIS A 503 18.47 8.26 -16.77
N ILE A 504 17.92 8.90 -15.74
CA ILE A 504 18.64 9.82 -14.84
C ILE A 504 18.53 9.45 -13.35
N SER A 505 18.22 8.20 -13.02
CA SER A 505 17.85 7.79 -11.64
C SER A 505 18.82 6.87 -10.93
N ARG A 506 20.06 6.72 -11.42
CA ARG A 506 21.04 5.74 -10.88
C ARG A 506 21.29 5.81 -9.36
N ALA A 507 20.89 6.89 -8.69
CA ALA A 507 21.05 7.08 -7.24
C ALA A 507 19.72 7.17 -6.45
N LEU A 508 18.55 6.93 -7.07
CA LEU A 508 17.26 6.99 -6.38
C LEU A 508 16.92 5.63 -5.73
N PRO A 509 16.54 5.57 -4.43
CA PRO A 509 16.41 4.31 -3.68
C PRO A 509 15.11 3.50 -3.92
N ASN A 510 14.34 3.81 -4.96
CA ASN A 510 13.10 3.11 -5.33
C ASN A 510 12.63 3.65 -6.69
N ASP A 511 12.28 2.79 -7.64
CA ASP A 511 12.01 3.19 -9.03
C ASP A 511 10.58 3.75 -9.25
N SER A 512 9.77 3.84 -8.20
CA SER A 512 8.44 4.46 -8.27
C SER A 512 8.48 5.96 -8.06
N ILE A 513 8.41 6.68 -9.18
CA ILE A 513 8.37 8.15 -9.22
C ILE A 513 6.92 8.61 -9.17
N ARG A 514 6.55 9.32 -8.10
CA ARG A 514 5.16 9.71 -7.83
C ARG A 514 4.88 11.17 -8.07
N ALA A 515 5.87 12.03 -7.84
CA ALA A 515 5.79 13.45 -8.11
C ALA A 515 7.11 13.96 -8.69
N VAL A 516 7.01 14.91 -9.62
CA VAL A 516 8.16 15.63 -10.18
C VAL A 516 7.82 17.10 -10.20
N VAL A 517 8.68 17.92 -9.58
CA VAL A 517 8.56 19.37 -9.57
C VAL A 517 9.86 19.94 -10.12
N VAL A 518 9.76 20.82 -11.12
CA VAL A 518 10.91 21.50 -11.72
C VAL A 518 10.74 22.99 -11.55
N ASN A 519 11.76 23.64 -11.00
CA ASN A 519 11.81 25.08 -10.80
C ASN A 519 13.23 25.59 -11.02
N ASP A 520 13.44 26.90 -10.83
CA ASP A 520 14.75 27.54 -11.03
C ASP A 520 15.83 27.07 -10.03
N ARG A 521 15.42 26.36 -8.97
CA ARG A 521 16.32 25.86 -7.91
C ARG A 521 16.72 24.40 -8.12
N GLY A 522 16.14 23.72 -9.10
CA GLY A 522 16.47 22.36 -9.49
C GLY A 522 15.24 21.48 -9.74
N LEU A 523 15.50 20.17 -9.71
CA LEU A 523 14.51 19.13 -9.96
C LEU A 523 14.29 18.35 -8.66
N PHE A 524 13.04 18.34 -8.21
CA PHE A 524 12.58 17.62 -7.03
C PHE A 524 11.75 16.41 -7.45
N VAL A 525 12.00 15.29 -6.79
CA VAL A 525 11.36 14.02 -7.08
C VAL A 525 10.81 13.42 -5.81
N GLY A 526 9.49 13.26 -5.75
CA GLY A 526 8.79 12.55 -4.69
C GLY A 526 8.72 11.06 -5.02
N THR A 527 9.19 10.24 -4.09
CA THR A 527 9.20 8.77 -4.21
C THR A 527 8.45 8.12 -3.04
N GLY A 528 8.37 6.79 -3.05
CA GLY A 528 7.91 6.04 -1.87
C GLY A 528 8.87 6.06 -0.66
N ARG A 529 10.06 6.67 -0.78
CA ARG A 529 11.12 6.71 0.25
C ARG A 529 11.65 8.12 0.51
N GLY A 530 10.83 9.12 0.24
CA GLY A 530 11.12 10.54 0.48
C GLY A 530 11.28 11.33 -0.80
N ILE A 531 11.77 12.56 -0.62
CA ILE A 531 12.01 13.55 -1.66
C ILE A 531 13.51 13.62 -1.93
N PHE A 532 13.85 13.61 -3.21
CA PHE A 532 15.23 13.75 -3.69
C PHE A 532 15.33 14.98 -4.59
N LYS A 533 16.43 15.70 -4.45
CA LYS A 533 16.72 16.90 -5.23
C LYS A 533 17.97 16.69 -6.08
N THR A 534 17.95 17.17 -7.31
CA THR A 534 19.15 17.35 -8.13
C THR A 534 19.23 18.79 -8.66
N VAL A 535 20.45 19.30 -8.77
CA VAL A 535 20.77 20.61 -9.37
C VAL A 535 21.65 20.47 -10.62
N ASP A 536 22.04 19.24 -10.96
CA ASP A 536 22.99 18.92 -12.03
C ASP A 536 22.38 17.97 -13.08
N GLN A 537 21.06 18.12 -13.30
CA GLN A 537 20.28 17.37 -14.27
C GLN A 537 20.31 15.84 -14.05
N GLY A 538 20.28 15.43 -12.78
CA GLY A 538 20.20 14.02 -12.38
C GLY A 538 21.53 13.27 -12.39
N ARG A 539 22.67 13.98 -12.42
CA ARG A 539 23.99 13.35 -12.22
C ARG A 539 24.19 12.98 -10.75
N GLN A 540 23.74 13.83 -9.84
CA GLN A 540 23.72 13.58 -8.40
C GLN A 540 22.35 13.88 -7.80
N TRP A 541 21.98 13.06 -6.82
CA TRP A 541 20.72 13.18 -6.10
C TRP A 541 21.00 13.32 -4.60
N MET A 542 20.40 14.32 -3.98
CA MET A 542 20.49 14.58 -2.55
C MET A 542 19.13 14.32 -1.90
N PRO A 543 19.05 13.49 -0.84
CA PRO A 543 17.82 13.37 -0.06
C PRO A 543 17.54 14.67 0.68
N VAL A 544 16.30 15.17 0.57
CA VAL A 544 15.85 16.43 1.19
C VAL A 544 14.66 16.17 2.10
N ASN A 545 14.88 15.32 3.12
CA ASN A 545 13.82 14.71 3.94
C ASN A 545 13.77 15.24 5.38
N ASN A 546 14.59 16.22 5.75
CA ASN A 546 14.67 16.70 7.12
C ASN A 546 13.31 17.29 7.57
N GLY A 547 12.75 16.80 8.66
CA GLY A 547 11.44 17.22 9.16
C GLY A 547 10.23 16.48 8.55
N LEU A 548 10.41 15.64 7.53
CA LEU A 548 9.36 14.74 7.06
C LEU A 548 9.22 13.57 8.03
N THR A 549 8.04 13.44 8.67
CA THR A 549 7.71 12.29 9.51
C THR A 549 7.09 11.13 8.71
N GLU A 550 6.69 11.38 7.47
CA GLU A 550 6.22 10.37 6.50
C GLU A 550 6.99 10.54 5.19
N LEU A 551 7.56 9.44 4.69
CA LEU A 551 8.44 9.44 3.50
C LEU A 551 7.72 8.99 2.23
N SER A 552 6.53 8.41 2.34
CA SER A 552 5.76 7.99 1.17
C SER A 552 5.03 9.18 0.55
N ILE A 553 5.71 9.84 -0.39
CA ILE A 553 5.19 11.00 -1.10
C ILE A 553 4.13 10.54 -2.10
N GLN A 554 3.07 11.33 -2.26
CA GLN A 554 1.99 11.07 -3.21
C GLN A 554 1.84 12.20 -4.23
N SER A 555 1.96 13.45 -3.78
CA SER A 555 1.88 14.63 -4.65
C SER A 555 2.82 15.73 -4.17
N MET A 556 3.30 16.57 -5.08
CA MET A 556 4.09 17.75 -4.75
C MET A 556 3.73 18.91 -5.67
N VAL A 557 3.88 20.14 -5.16
CA VAL A 557 3.69 21.36 -5.95
C VAL A 557 4.62 22.47 -5.45
N ASP A 558 5.11 23.28 -6.39
CA ASP A 558 5.76 24.56 -6.09
C ASP A 558 4.70 25.68 -6.19
N SER A 559 4.61 26.48 -5.13
CA SER A 559 3.68 27.62 -5.07
C SER A 559 4.12 28.81 -5.94
N GLY A 560 5.36 28.78 -6.45
CA GLY A 560 5.96 29.83 -7.28
C GLY A 560 6.60 30.98 -6.48
N ASP A 561 6.34 31.06 -5.18
CA ASP A 561 6.92 32.05 -4.26
C ASP A 561 8.16 31.52 -3.50
N GLY A 562 8.61 30.30 -3.81
CA GLY A 562 9.68 29.62 -3.07
C GLY A 562 9.21 28.47 -2.19
N THR A 563 7.90 28.36 -1.97
CA THR A 563 7.30 27.36 -1.08
C THR A 563 7.01 26.06 -1.80
N LEU A 564 7.44 24.95 -1.21
CA LEU A 564 7.07 23.61 -1.66
C LEU A 564 6.03 23.02 -0.71
N TYR A 565 5.02 22.37 -1.29
CA TYR A 565 4.09 21.56 -0.54
C TYR A 565 4.17 20.11 -1.00
N ALA A 566 4.11 19.18 -0.04
CA ALA A 566 4.13 17.75 -0.29
C ALA A 566 2.94 17.08 0.40
N GLY A 567 2.17 16.32 -0.37
CA GLY A 567 1.16 15.38 0.13
C GLY A 567 1.77 14.00 0.29
N THR A 568 1.43 13.31 1.37
CA THR A 568 1.98 11.99 1.72
C THR A 568 0.87 10.98 2.01
N ASN A 569 1.24 9.73 2.33
CA ASN A 569 0.28 8.75 2.86
C ASN A 569 -0.39 9.17 4.17
N PHE A 570 0.27 10.02 4.95
CA PHE A 570 -0.22 10.46 6.26
C PHE A 570 0.00 11.97 6.40
N GLY A 571 -0.89 12.74 5.77
CA GLY A 571 -0.93 14.20 5.87
C GLY A 571 -0.06 14.93 4.85
N ALA A 572 0.13 16.22 5.09
CA ALA A 572 0.84 17.15 4.24
C ALA A 572 1.96 17.88 4.98
N PHE A 573 2.98 18.30 4.23
CA PHE A 573 4.15 19.02 4.69
C PHE A 573 4.41 20.25 3.81
N ARG A 574 5.01 21.27 4.41
CA ARG A 574 5.48 22.48 3.75
C ARG A 574 6.97 22.66 3.95
N SER A 575 7.67 23.12 2.92
CA SER A 575 9.03 23.62 3.02
C SER A 575 9.09 25.04 2.49
N ASP A 576 9.67 25.94 3.28
CA ASP A 576 9.91 27.34 2.93
C ASP A 576 11.38 27.58 2.55
N ASP A 577 12.21 26.53 2.52
CA ASP A 577 13.67 26.59 2.38
C ASP A 577 14.21 25.61 1.32
N ASP A 578 13.43 25.41 0.26
CA ASP A 578 13.81 24.63 -0.92
C ASP A 578 14.06 23.12 -0.62
N GLY A 579 13.25 22.58 0.29
CA GLY A 579 13.27 21.19 0.73
C GLY A 579 14.28 20.89 1.84
N LYS A 580 15.08 21.88 2.30
CA LYS A 580 16.09 21.65 3.34
C LYS A 580 15.47 21.27 4.68
N SER A 581 14.29 21.78 4.98
CA SER A 581 13.47 21.38 6.12
C SER A 581 11.98 21.39 5.78
N TRP A 582 11.25 20.48 6.40
CA TRP A 582 9.81 20.31 6.22
C TRP A 582 9.09 20.45 7.55
N VAL A 583 7.95 21.15 7.50
CA VAL A 583 7.05 21.35 8.64
C VAL A 583 5.74 20.65 8.32
N GLY A 584 5.27 19.81 9.24
CA GLY A 584 3.96 19.16 9.13
C GLY A 584 2.83 20.18 9.21
N ILE A 585 1.96 20.18 8.20
CA ILE A 585 0.80 21.08 8.07
C ILE A 585 -0.51 20.29 8.04
N SER A 586 -0.62 19.27 8.89
CA SER A 586 -1.72 18.29 8.82
C SER A 586 -2.85 18.53 9.83
N ALA A 587 -2.72 19.54 10.70
CA ALA A 587 -3.72 19.86 11.71
C ALA A 587 -5.01 20.37 11.04
N GLY A 588 -6.14 19.69 11.26
CA GLY A 588 -7.42 20.04 10.65
C GLY A 588 -7.74 19.33 9.34
N LEU A 589 -6.82 18.51 8.80
CA LEU A 589 -7.10 17.59 7.68
C LEU A 589 -7.91 16.37 8.15
N THR A 590 -8.89 16.53 9.03
CA THR A 590 -9.71 15.43 9.53
C THR A 590 -11.02 15.33 8.75
N PRO A 591 -11.53 14.13 8.44
CA PRO A 591 -12.86 13.98 7.88
C PRO A 591 -13.89 14.69 8.77
N PRO A 592 -14.92 15.33 8.20
CA PRO A 592 -16.01 15.87 9.00
C PRO A 592 -16.61 14.74 9.87
N ALA A 593 -16.91 15.04 11.13
CA ALA A 593 -17.63 14.11 12.01
C ALA A 593 -18.95 13.76 11.32
N GLN A 594 -19.18 12.46 11.11
CA GLN A 594 -20.41 11.94 10.51
C GLN A 594 -21.60 12.06 11.45
#